data_AF-A0A9D3SH50-F1
#
_entry.id   AF-A0A9D3SH50-F1
#
_cell.length_a   1.000
_cell.length_b   1.000
_cell.length_c   1.000
_cell.angle_alpha   90.00
_cell.angle_beta   90.00
_cell.angle_gamma   90.00
#
_symmetry.space_group_name_H-M   'P 1'
#
loop_
_entity.id
_entity.type
_entity.pdbx_description
1 polymer ?
#
loop_
_entity_poly.entity_id
_entity_poly.type
_entity_poly.pdbx_seq_one_letter_code
_entity_poly.pdbx_strand_id
1 'polypeptide(L)'
;MYKVDVPMDESSMKTVERRRAAEVARQKRIFSTRNRMIGLDVHVLEQQVAERRAREEAEQQREMAYDALSISMDQKLMEQEREEEERRKELSQELVQYWAMYQRSEDSRDADINYNQQGGSSVSLVNQNSLGPASMQVFQGEGLEENERKKLQREQNERTLRAQMEEHEKCQKEQKHKELLRGLEQIQQDLRATHLDDLEEECKKAALIALKSYNQAQAEERRERERQDKQRHEGLNLAEVLRMVTSDLLTECPESAVKEGMGSAEAPRVLSDRWKGMSSEQLSAIYRQRAEQCAEKERQRQQEKQSNLAFGLQQLEQARQQMEEERRVREMESERRAQLDQYNQQLAREQQAHQQYLNNELYTNRPTGRYFNQFNTSSR
;
A
#
# COMPACT_ATOMS: atom_id res chain seq x y z
N MET A 1 4.00 47.25 0.73
CA MET A 1 4.64 45.94 1.04
C MET A 1 5.77 45.74 0.05
N TYR A 2 6.99 46.09 0.44
CA TYR A 2 8.18 45.94 -0.39
C TYR A 2 8.58 44.46 -0.43
N LYS A 3 8.58 43.85 -1.62
CA LYS A 3 9.19 42.54 -1.85
C LYS A 3 10.70 42.72 -1.75
N VAL A 4 11.32 42.02 -0.81
CA VAL A 4 12.77 41.97 -0.64
C VAL A 4 13.28 40.91 -1.62
N ASP A 5 13.79 41.36 -2.76
CA ASP A 5 14.45 40.47 -3.73
C ASP A 5 15.88 40.22 -3.24
N VAL A 6 16.07 39.10 -2.53
CA VAL A 6 17.40 38.59 -2.18
C VAL A 6 18.07 38.08 -3.47
N PRO A 7 19.30 38.48 -3.79
CA PRO A 7 20.00 37.99 -4.97
C PRO A 7 20.21 36.48 -4.85
N MET A 8 19.58 35.72 -5.75
CA MET A 8 19.75 34.27 -5.86
C MET A 8 21.18 33.94 -6.26
N ASP A 9 21.81 33.07 -5.48
CA ASP A 9 23.20 32.62 -5.63
C ASP A 9 23.42 31.96 -7.00
N GLU A 10 24.32 32.49 -7.85
CA GLU A 10 24.55 32.03 -9.23
C GLU A 10 24.93 30.54 -9.33
N SER A 11 25.56 29.99 -8.28
CA SER A 11 25.87 28.57 -8.17
C SER A 11 24.59 27.72 -8.10
N SER A 12 23.60 28.19 -7.34
CA SER A 12 22.30 27.50 -7.21
C SER A 12 21.55 27.48 -8.55
N MET A 13 21.58 28.55 -9.33
CA MET A 13 20.97 28.61 -10.66
C MET A 13 21.63 27.65 -11.65
N LYS A 14 22.95 27.61 -11.70
CA LYS A 14 23.70 26.66 -12.55
C LYS A 14 23.41 25.20 -12.18
N THR A 15 23.26 24.88 -10.89
CA THR A 15 22.88 23.51 -10.47
C THR A 15 21.45 23.15 -10.87
N VAL A 16 20.50 24.09 -10.78
CA VAL A 16 19.11 23.89 -11.21
C VAL A 16 19.04 23.70 -12.73
N GLU A 17 19.77 24.50 -13.50
CA GLU A 17 19.85 24.36 -14.96
C GLU A 17 20.46 23.03 -15.39
N ARG A 18 21.54 22.57 -14.73
CA ARG A 18 22.10 21.23 -14.96
C ARG A 18 21.09 20.13 -14.67
N ARG A 19 20.33 20.24 -13.58
CA ARG A 19 19.26 19.28 -13.24
C ARG A 19 18.15 19.29 -14.28
N ARG A 20 17.73 20.47 -14.76
CA ARG A 20 16.73 20.59 -15.83
C ARG A 20 17.24 20.00 -17.14
N ALA A 21 18.48 20.28 -17.53
CA ALA A 21 19.09 19.72 -18.74
C ALA A 21 19.24 18.20 -18.66
N ALA A 22 19.66 17.67 -17.50
CA ALA A 22 19.75 16.23 -17.25
C ALA A 22 18.37 15.56 -17.29
N GLU A 23 17.34 16.18 -16.73
CA GLU A 23 15.98 15.63 -16.81
C GLU A 23 15.40 15.71 -18.21
N VAL A 24 15.66 16.77 -18.98
CA VAL A 24 15.25 16.82 -20.41
C VAL A 24 15.94 15.70 -21.20
N ALA A 25 17.22 15.44 -20.97
CA ALA A 25 17.94 14.33 -21.60
C ALA A 25 17.42 12.95 -21.15
N ARG A 26 17.00 12.81 -19.89
CA ARG A 26 16.40 11.60 -19.33
C ARG A 26 14.99 11.36 -19.86
N GLN A 27 14.15 12.39 -19.93
CA GLN A 27 12.82 12.33 -20.52
C GLN A 27 12.87 11.86 -21.97
N LYS A 28 13.77 12.41 -22.79
CA LYS A 28 13.96 11.96 -24.18
C LYS A 28 14.26 10.46 -24.30
N ARG A 29 14.95 9.86 -23.32
CA ARG A 29 15.24 8.42 -23.26
C ARG A 29 14.05 7.59 -22.77
N ILE A 30 13.38 8.04 -21.71
CA ILE A 30 12.26 7.31 -21.08
C ILE A 30 11.01 7.33 -21.96
N PHE A 31 10.72 8.45 -22.62
CA PHE A 31 9.54 8.60 -23.47
C PHE A 31 9.72 8.02 -24.88
N SER A 32 10.95 7.67 -25.28
CA SER A 32 11.20 6.91 -26.50
C SER A 32 10.94 5.42 -26.25
N THR A 33 9.82 4.91 -26.77
CA THR A 33 9.43 3.50 -26.65
C THR A 33 10.47 2.55 -27.25
N ARG A 34 11.10 2.93 -28.37
CA ARG A 34 12.15 2.15 -29.03
C ARG A 34 13.42 2.05 -28.19
N ASN A 35 13.90 3.17 -27.63
CA ASN A 35 15.10 3.17 -26.79
C ASN A 35 14.87 2.44 -25.45
N ARG A 36 13.62 2.40 -24.97
CA ARG A 36 13.23 1.65 -23.77
C ARG A 36 13.22 0.13 -24.00
N MET A 37 12.85 -0.33 -25.20
CA MET A 37 12.89 -1.76 -25.54
C MET A 37 14.27 -2.21 -26.04
N ILE A 38 14.98 -1.36 -26.80
CA ILE A 38 16.26 -1.68 -27.43
C ILE A 38 17.19 -0.47 -27.25
N GLY A 39 17.95 -0.47 -26.15
CA GLY A 39 18.91 0.59 -25.81
C GLY A 39 20.33 0.23 -26.25
N LEU A 40 20.59 0.21 -27.56
CA LEU A 40 21.91 -0.10 -28.13
C LEU A 40 22.54 1.15 -28.72
N ASP A 41 23.79 1.43 -28.33
CA ASP A 41 24.62 2.45 -28.96
C ASP A 41 25.49 1.79 -30.04
N VAL A 42 24.97 1.78 -31.27
CA VAL A 42 25.58 1.09 -32.41
C VAL A 42 26.98 1.64 -32.71
N HIS A 43 27.18 2.94 -32.59
CA HIS A 43 28.46 3.57 -32.88
C HIS A 43 29.54 3.17 -31.88
N VAL A 44 29.20 3.11 -30.59
CA VAL A 44 30.15 2.64 -29.55
C VAL A 44 30.46 1.15 -29.74
N LEU A 45 29.48 0.34 -30.11
CA LEU A 45 29.70 -1.09 -30.39
C LEU A 45 30.59 -1.30 -31.63
N GLU A 46 30.37 -0.52 -32.69
CA GLU A 46 31.23 -0.54 -33.89
C GLU A 46 32.68 -0.15 -33.55
N GLN A 47 32.87 0.86 -32.70
CA GLN A 47 34.20 1.24 -32.20
C GLN A 47 34.85 0.11 -31.38
N GLN A 48 34.11 -0.54 -30.48
CA GLN A 48 34.62 -1.68 -29.70
C GLN A 48 35.01 -2.88 -30.58
N VAL A 49 34.22 -3.17 -31.61
CA VAL A 49 34.53 -4.23 -32.57
C VAL A 49 35.78 -3.89 -33.38
N ALA A 50 35.91 -2.64 -33.84
CA ALA A 50 37.10 -2.18 -34.55
C ALA A 50 38.36 -2.24 -33.66
N GLU A 51 38.26 -1.82 -32.40
CA GLU A 51 39.35 -1.89 -31.44
C GLU A 51 39.77 -3.34 -31.17
N ARG A 52 38.79 -4.24 -30.99
CA ARG A 52 39.07 -5.67 -30.81
C ARG A 52 39.80 -6.26 -32.02
N ARG A 53 39.35 -5.97 -33.24
CA ARG A 53 40.02 -6.44 -34.47
C ARG A 53 41.45 -5.93 -34.57
N ALA A 54 41.68 -4.65 -34.27
CA ALA A 54 43.02 -4.08 -34.27
C ALA A 54 43.96 -4.75 -33.24
N ARG A 55 43.43 -5.14 -32.07
CA ARG A 55 44.21 -5.92 -31.09
C ARG A 55 44.53 -7.32 -31.59
N GLU A 56 43.55 -8.02 -32.16
CA GLU A 56 43.75 -9.36 -32.73
C GLU A 56 44.77 -9.34 -33.88
N GLU A 57 44.73 -8.34 -34.76
CA GLU A 57 45.73 -8.15 -35.84
C GLU A 57 47.13 -7.86 -35.28
N ALA A 58 47.24 -7.05 -34.23
CA ALA A 58 48.52 -6.75 -33.58
C ALA A 58 49.12 -7.99 -32.87
N GLU A 59 48.28 -8.81 -32.24
CA GLU A 59 48.69 -10.09 -31.65
C GLU A 59 49.17 -11.06 -32.72
N GLN A 60 48.44 -11.21 -33.83
CA GLN A 60 48.86 -12.04 -34.95
C GLN A 60 50.20 -11.58 -35.55
N GLN A 61 50.40 -10.27 -35.74
CA GLN A 61 51.69 -9.74 -36.20
C GLN A 61 52.83 -10.04 -35.24
N ARG A 62 52.56 -9.99 -33.93
CA ARG A 62 53.53 -10.32 -32.90
C ARG A 62 53.89 -11.81 -32.90
N GLU A 63 52.90 -12.68 -33.03
CA GLU A 63 53.11 -14.13 -33.17
C GLU A 63 53.95 -14.45 -34.42
N MET A 64 53.58 -13.91 -35.58
CA MET A 64 54.35 -14.09 -36.81
C MET A 64 55.81 -13.61 -36.68
N ALA A 65 56.05 -12.52 -35.94
CA ALA A 65 57.40 -12.02 -35.69
C ALA A 65 58.21 -12.97 -34.79
N TYR A 66 57.59 -13.57 -33.78
CA TYR A 66 58.24 -14.57 -32.92
C TYR A 66 58.52 -15.86 -33.67
N ASP A 67 57.59 -16.34 -34.51
CA ASP A 67 57.79 -17.54 -35.32
C ASP A 67 58.95 -17.34 -36.31
N ALA A 68 59.00 -16.19 -36.98
CA ALA A 68 60.12 -15.84 -37.87
C ALA A 68 61.46 -15.78 -37.12
N LEU A 69 61.46 -15.24 -35.90
CA LEU A 69 62.65 -15.22 -35.04
C LEU A 69 63.09 -16.63 -34.65
N SER A 70 62.15 -17.51 -34.27
CA SER A 70 62.43 -18.91 -33.93
C SER A 70 63.10 -19.62 -35.10
N ILE A 71 62.53 -19.51 -36.31
CA ILE A 71 63.11 -20.12 -37.52
C ILE A 71 64.54 -19.61 -37.77
N SER A 72 64.79 -18.31 -37.57
CA SER A 72 66.12 -17.74 -37.74
C SER A 72 67.14 -18.24 -36.71
N MET A 73 66.70 -18.52 -35.48
CA MET A 73 67.54 -19.09 -34.43
C MET A 73 67.87 -20.56 -34.72
N ASP A 74 66.88 -21.33 -35.15
CA ASP A 74 67.04 -22.73 -35.53
C ASP A 74 68.03 -22.88 -36.70
N GLN A 75 67.94 -22.01 -37.71
CA GLN A 75 68.89 -21.98 -38.82
C GLN A 75 70.33 -21.73 -38.36
N LYS A 76 70.54 -20.78 -37.44
CA LYS A 76 71.87 -20.50 -36.87
C LYS A 76 72.42 -21.67 -36.06
N LEU A 77 71.57 -22.35 -35.30
CA LEU A 77 71.98 -23.53 -34.54
C LEU A 77 72.45 -24.65 -35.49
N MET A 78 71.69 -24.90 -36.56
CA MET A 78 72.05 -25.88 -37.60
C MET A 78 73.37 -25.55 -38.31
N GLU A 79 73.64 -24.26 -38.55
CA GLU A 79 74.93 -23.81 -39.11
C GLU A 79 76.08 -24.07 -38.13
N GLN A 80 75.90 -23.75 -36.84
CA GLN A 80 76.91 -24.01 -35.81
C GLN A 80 77.21 -25.50 -35.64
N GLU A 81 76.19 -26.36 -35.66
CA GLU A 81 76.37 -27.81 -35.59
C GLU A 81 77.16 -28.35 -36.80
N ARG A 82 76.92 -27.84 -38.00
CA ARG A 82 77.70 -28.21 -39.19
C ARG A 82 79.16 -27.79 -39.08
N GLU A 83 79.42 -26.56 -38.65
CA GLU A 83 80.80 -26.07 -38.45
C GLU A 83 81.55 -26.88 -37.38
N GLU A 84 80.87 -27.27 -36.30
CA GLU A 84 81.41 -28.17 -35.27
C GLU A 84 81.80 -29.53 -35.85
N GLU A 85 80.92 -30.13 -36.66
CA GLU A 85 81.17 -31.42 -37.29
C GLU A 85 82.32 -31.37 -38.30
N GLU A 86 82.43 -30.29 -39.09
CA GLU A 86 83.53 -30.09 -40.02
C GLU A 86 84.86 -29.95 -39.27
N ARG A 87 84.93 -29.11 -38.23
CA ARG A 87 86.11 -29.00 -37.35
C ARG A 87 86.54 -30.34 -36.76
N ARG A 88 85.58 -31.17 -36.32
CA ARG A 88 85.87 -32.52 -35.80
C ARG A 88 86.45 -33.44 -36.87
N LYS A 89 85.95 -33.36 -38.11
CA LYS A 89 86.47 -34.14 -39.25
C LYS A 89 87.88 -33.70 -39.63
N GLU A 90 88.14 -32.40 -39.71
CA GLU A 90 89.47 -31.84 -40.00
C GLU A 90 90.49 -32.31 -38.95
N LEU A 91 90.17 -32.16 -37.67
CA LEU A 91 91.04 -32.61 -36.57
C LEU A 91 91.34 -34.12 -36.64
N SER A 92 90.35 -34.94 -37.01
CA SER A 92 90.55 -36.39 -37.15
C SER A 92 91.48 -36.71 -38.33
N GLN A 93 91.34 -36.00 -39.46
CA GLN A 93 92.21 -36.15 -40.62
C GLN A 93 93.64 -35.72 -40.32
N GLU A 94 93.82 -34.60 -39.61
CA GLU A 94 95.14 -34.13 -39.16
C GLU A 94 95.82 -35.13 -38.22
N LEU A 95 95.08 -35.71 -37.27
CA LEU A 95 95.61 -36.74 -36.36
C LEU A 95 96.04 -38.00 -37.13
N VAL A 96 95.24 -38.46 -38.09
CA VAL A 96 95.59 -39.62 -38.92
C VAL A 96 96.83 -39.34 -39.78
N GLN A 97 96.94 -38.14 -40.37
CA GLN A 97 98.14 -37.74 -41.11
C GLN A 97 99.37 -37.65 -40.20
N TYR A 98 99.21 -37.14 -38.99
CA TYR A 98 100.27 -37.06 -37.99
C TYR A 98 100.77 -38.45 -37.58
N TRP A 99 99.87 -39.41 -37.34
CA TRP A 99 100.24 -40.81 -37.06
C TRP A 99 100.99 -41.44 -38.23
N ALA A 100 100.51 -41.24 -39.46
CA ALA A 100 101.15 -41.77 -40.66
C ALA A 100 102.55 -41.18 -40.91
N MET A 101 102.78 -39.92 -40.55
CA MET A 101 104.07 -39.25 -40.77
C MET A 101 105.10 -39.54 -39.68
N TYR A 102 104.70 -39.52 -38.40
CA TYR A 102 105.62 -39.46 -37.24
C TYR A 102 105.50 -40.63 -36.24
N GLN A 103 104.54 -41.54 -36.42
CA GLN A 103 104.35 -42.71 -35.55
C GLN A 103 104.29 -44.00 -36.36
N ARG A 104 105.19 -44.15 -37.33
CA ARG A 104 105.31 -45.40 -38.09
C ARG A 104 105.95 -46.46 -37.20
N SER A 105 105.59 -47.72 -37.43
CA SER A 105 106.19 -48.86 -36.71
C SER A 105 107.70 -48.97 -36.92
N GLU A 106 108.21 -48.42 -38.03
CA GLU A 106 109.63 -48.40 -38.40
C GLU A 106 110.45 -47.35 -37.64
N ASP A 107 109.80 -46.28 -37.17
CA ASP A 107 110.43 -45.18 -36.42
C ASP A 107 110.47 -45.47 -34.90
N SER A 108 110.01 -46.66 -34.50
CA SER A 108 110.04 -47.11 -33.11
C SER A 108 111.47 -47.42 -32.67
N ARG A 109 111.78 -47.06 -31.42
CA ARG A 109 113.11 -47.18 -30.82
C ARG A 109 113.61 -48.63 -30.68
N ASP A 110 112.71 -49.61 -30.88
CA ASP A 110 112.95 -51.05 -30.77
C ASP A 110 112.79 -51.80 -32.12
N ALA A 111 112.85 -51.07 -33.25
CA ALA A 111 112.68 -51.66 -34.60
C ALA A 111 113.76 -52.71 -34.94
N ASP A 112 114.93 -52.63 -34.32
CA ASP A 112 116.03 -53.59 -34.42
C ASP A 112 115.81 -54.88 -33.61
N ILE A 113 115.00 -54.83 -32.55
CA ILE A 113 114.69 -55.99 -31.68
C ILE A 113 113.65 -56.92 -32.32
N ASN A 114 112.68 -56.38 -33.06
CA ASN A 114 111.59 -57.20 -33.63
C ASN A 114 111.94 -57.87 -34.96
N TYR A 115 112.92 -57.37 -35.72
CA TYR A 115 113.25 -57.91 -37.06
C TYR A 115 114.54 -58.75 -37.12
N ASN A 116 115.39 -58.75 -36.08
CA ASN A 116 116.64 -59.51 -36.03
C ASN A 116 116.73 -60.46 -34.83
N GLN A 117 116.00 -61.58 -34.85
CA GLN A 117 116.26 -62.69 -33.92
C GLN A 117 117.43 -63.56 -34.41
N GLN A 118 118.67 -63.11 -34.20
CA GLN A 118 119.79 -64.03 -33.96
C GLN A 118 120.19 -63.92 -32.49
N GLY A 119 119.65 -64.85 -31.69
CA GLY A 119 119.84 -64.88 -30.25
C GLY A 119 121.29 -65.10 -29.83
N GLY A 120 121.87 -64.07 -29.20
CA GLY A 120 123.01 -64.19 -28.29
C GLY A 120 122.55 -64.64 -26.91
N SER A 121 123.43 -65.39 -26.24
CA SER A 121 123.20 -66.30 -25.11
C SER A 121 122.48 -65.73 -23.89
N SER A 122 121.65 -66.58 -23.27
CA SER A 122 120.90 -66.34 -22.03
C SER A 122 121.77 -65.89 -20.87
N VAL A 123 121.55 -64.68 -20.38
CA VAL A 123 122.06 -64.24 -19.07
C VAL A 123 121.18 -64.85 -17.99
N SER A 124 121.80 -65.73 -17.23
CA SER A 124 121.25 -66.39 -16.05
C SER A 124 120.85 -65.36 -14.96
N LEU A 125 119.71 -65.65 -14.33
CA LEU A 125 119.08 -64.95 -13.21
C LEU A 125 120.06 -64.45 -12.14
N VAL A 126 119.97 -63.16 -11.79
CA VAL A 126 120.58 -62.58 -10.59
C VAL A 126 119.49 -62.37 -9.54
N ASN A 127 119.71 -62.89 -8.32
CA ASN A 127 118.80 -62.74 -7.19
C ASN A 127 118.67 -61.26 -6.75
N GLN A 128 117.42 -60.78 -6.67
CA GLN A 128 117.07 -59.37 -6.36
C GLN A 128 117.62 -58.84 -5.02
N ASN A 129 117.94 -59.71 -4.07
CA ASN A 129 118.42 -59.31 -2.74
C ASN A 129 119.90 -58.87 -2.71
N SER A 130 120.65 -59.04 -3.81
CA SER A 130 122.08 -58.68 -3.92
C SER A 130 122.33 -57.36 -4.67
N LEU A 131 121.28 -56.70 -5.15
CA LEU A 131 121.38 -55.54 -6.04
C LEU A 131 121.09 -54.25 -5.26
N GLY A 132 122.12 -53.42 -5.07
CA GLY A 132 121.99 -52.08 -4.48
C GLY A 132 121.55 -51.03 -5.51
N PRO A 133 121.25 -49.78 -5.08
CA PRO A 133 120.76 -48.71 -5.96
C PRO A 133 121.74 -48.31 -7.09
N ALA A 134 123.01 -48.73 -7.02
CA ALA A 134 124.03 -48.48 -8.05
C ALA A 134 123.97 -49.43 -9.25
N SER A 135 123.30 -50.60 -9.14
CA SER A 135 123.22 -51.56 -10.25
C SER A 135 122.27 -51.13 -11.37
N MET A 136 121.37 -50.17 -11.08
CA MET A 136 120.28 -49.72 -11.98
C MET A 136 119.40 -50.86 -12.53
N GLN A 137 119.35 -52.02 -11.86
CA GLN A 137 118.59 -53.19 -12.31
C GLN A 137 117.24 -53.37 -11.60
N VAL A 138 117.00 -52.66 -10.48
CA VAL A 138 115.75 -52.71 -9.73
C VAL A 138 115.40 -51.29 -9.27
N PHE A 139 114.29 -50.74 -9.75
CA PHE A 139 113.78 -49.44 -9.31
C PHE A 139 112.50 -49.60 -8.47
N GLN A 140 112.46 -49.00 -7.27
CA GLN A 140 111.28 -49.06 -6.37
C GLN A 140 110.01 -48.44 -6.99
N GLY A 141 110.16 -47.62 -8.03
CA GLY A 141 109.05 -47.03 -8.79
C GLY A 141 108.47 -47.93 -9.89
N GLU A 142 109.02 -49.12 -10.12
CA GLU A 142 108.53 -50.08 -11.16
C GLU A 142 107.13 -50.64 -10.87
N GLY A 143 106.60 -50.43 -9.66
CA GLY A 143 105.19 -50.71 -9.38
C GLY A 143 104.84 -52.19 -9.42
N LEU A 144 105.73 -53.08 -8.96
CA LEU A 144 105.47 -54.53 -8.93
C LEU A 144 104.16 -54.89 -8.19
N GLU A 145 103.76 -54.11 -7.18
CA GLU A 145 102.50 -54.26 -6.43
C GLU A 145 101.35 -53.34 -6.93
N GLU A 146 101.56 -52.57 -8.01
CA GLU A 146 100.56 -51.59 -8.48
C GLU A 146 99.27 -52.28 -8.96
N ASN A 147 99.40 -53.46 -9.55
CA ASN A 147 98.27 -54.28 -9.97
C ASN A 147 97.45 -54.81 -8.78
N GLU A 148 98.11 -55.23 -7.70
CA GLU A 148 97.45 -55.69 -6.48
C GLU A 148 96.77 -54.52 -5.75
N ARG A 149 97.43 -53.37 -5.67
CA ARG A 149 96.86 -52.12 -5.13
C ARG A 149 95.65 -51.66 -5.95
N LYS A 150 95.72 -51.69 -7.28
CA LYS A 150 94.57 -51.38 -8.18
C LYS A 150 93.43 -52.38 -8.01
N LYS A 151 93.73 -53.66 -7.72
CA LYS A 151 92.70 -54.67 -7.42
C LYS A 151 92.01 -54.37 -6.10
N LEU A 152 92.76 -54.10 -5.04
CA LEU A 152 92.23 -53.71 -3.72
C LEU A 152 91.40 -52.42 -3.78
N GLN A 153 91.85 -51.42 -4.54
CA GLN A 153 91.11 -50.17 -4.74
C GLN A 153 89.80 -50.39 -5.51
N ARG A 154 89.80 -51.27 -6.53
CA ARG A 154 88.58 -51.67 -7.24
C ARG A 154 87.60 -52.40 -6.32
N GLU A 155 88.08 -53.33 -5.51
CA GLU A 155 87.24 -54.04 -4.54
C GLU A 155 86.65 -53.11 -3.46
N GLN A 156 87.42 -52.13 -2.98
CA GLN A 156 86.90 -51.09 -2.08
C GLN A 156 85.83 -50.23 -2.75
N ASN A 157 86.10 -49.74 -3.97
CA ASN A 157 85.14 -48.93 -4.73
C ASN A 157 83.84 -49.70 -4.99
N GLU A 158 83.94 -50.97 -5.37
CA GLU A 158 82.78 -51.85 -5.59
C GLU A 158 81.95 -52.01 -4.30
N ARG A 159 82.59 -52.20 -3.14
CA ARG A 159 81.90 -52.27 -1.84
C ARG A 159 81.21 -50.95 -1.49
N THR A 160 81.88 -49.81 -1.67
CA THR A 160 81.28 -48.50 -1.38
C THR A 160 80.11 -48.18 -2.30
N LEU A 161 80.23 -48.49 -3.60
CA LEU A 161 79.15 -48.26 -4.57
C LEU A 161 77.95 -49.15 -4.28
N ARG A 162 78.16 -50.42 -3.93
CA ARG A 162 77.09 -51.31 -3.48
C ARG A 162 76.37 -50.77 -2.25
N ALA A 163 77.10 -50.33 -1.23
CA ALA A 163 76.50 -49.74 -0.04
C ALA A 163 75.67 -48.47 -0.36
N GLN A 164 76.18 -47.59 -1.23
CA GLN A 164 75.44 -46.40 -1.68
C GLN A 164 74.17 -46.75 -2.47
N MET A 165 74.24 -47.76 -3.36
CA MET A 165 73.06 -48.23 -4.09
C MET A 165 71.99 -48.78 -3.15
N GLU A 166 72.37 -49.63 -2.19
CA GLU A 166 71.45 -50.18 -1.20
C GLU A 166 70.82 -49.11 -0.31
N GLU A 167 71.60 -48.12 0.13
CA GLU A 167 71.10 -46.98 0.91
C GLU A 167 70.13 -46.13 0.09
N HIS A 168 70.49 -45.82 -1.16
CA HIS A 168 69.62 -45.06 -2.05
C HIS A 168 68.30 -45.80 -2.33
N GLU A 169 68.34 -47.12 -2.55
CA GLU A 169 67.13 -47.93 -2.71
C GLU A 169 66.25 -47.93 -1.46
N LYS A 170 66.84 -48.01 -0.26
CA LYS A 170 66.10 -47.91 1.01
C LYS A 170 65.43 -46.54 1.15
N CYS A 171 66.17 -45.47 0.91
CA CYS A 171 65.64 -44.11 0.91
C CYS A 171 64.48 -43.93 -0.08
N GLN A 172 64.60 -44.47 -1.31
CA GLN A 172 63.51 -44.42 -2.28
C GLN A 172 62.27 -45.20 -1.82
N LYS A 173 62.44 -46.39 -1.23
CA LYS A 173 61.32 -47.17 -0.69
C LYS A 173 60.61 -46.42 0.45
N GLU A 174 61.37 -45.79 1.34
CA GLU A 174 60.81 -44.96 2.40
C GLU A 174 60.09 -43.72 1.87
N GLN A 175 60.63 -43.05 0.85
CA GLN A 175 59.97 -41.91 0.20
C GLN A 175 58.64 -42.34 -0.43
N LYS A 176 58.63 -43.42 -1.22
CA LYS A 176 57.40 -43.98 -1.80
C LYS A 176 56.38 -44.37 -0.74
N HIS A 177 56.84 -44.94 0.39
CA HIS A 177 55.95 -45.27 1.49
C HIS A 177 55.35 -44.02 2.14
N LYS A 178 56.15 -42.98 2.38
CA LYS A 178 55.68 -41.68 2.91
C LYS A 178 54.70 -41.01 1.96
N GLU A 179 54.94 -41.06 0.65
CA GLU A 179 54.04 -40.55 -0.38
C GLU A 179 52.70 -41.30 -0.40
N LEU A 180 52.74 -42.63 -0.31
CA LEU A 180 51.52 -43.45 -0.21
C LEU A 180 50.70 -43.09 1.03
N LEU A 181 51.34 -42.93 2.19
CA LEU A 181 50.64 -42.54 3.42
C LEU A 181 50.01 -41.16 3.29
N ARG A 182 50.73 -40.18 2.73
CA ARG A 182 50.17 -38.84 2.45
C ARG A 182 48.98 -38.91 1.51
N GLY A 183 49.05 -39.72 0.46
CA GLY A 183 47.93 -39.92 -0.47
C GLY A 183 46.71 -40.52 0.21
N LEU A 184 46.89 -41.51 1.09
CA LEU A 184 45.81 -42.10 1.88
C LEU A 184 45.19 -41.10 2.87
N GLU A 185 46.01 -40.29 3.53
CA GLU A 185 45.53 -39.23 4.42
C GLU A 185 44.71 -38.18 3.67
N GLN A 186 45.14 -37.77 2.48
CA GLN A 186 44.40 -36.85 1.61
C GLN A 186 43.04 -37.42 1.22
N ILE A 187 43.00 -38.67 0.74
CA ILE A 187 41.74 -39.35 0.40
C ILE A 187 40.80 -39.40 1.61
N GLN A 188 41.34 -39.68 2.81
CA GLN A 188 40.53 -39.71 4.02
C GLN A 188 39.98 -38.31 4.38
N GLN A 189 40.77 -37.25 4.19
CA GLN A 189 40.33 -35.88 4.40
C GLN A 189 39.24 -35.50 3.39
N ASP A 190 39.41 -35.84 2.12
CA ASP A 190 38.42 -35.57 1.07
C ASP A 190 37.09 -36.28 1.37
N LEU A 191 37.13 -37.56 1.75
CA LEU A 191 35.93 -38.31 2.15
C LEU A 191 35.23 -37.71 3.37
N ARG A 192 36.01 -37.19 4.33
CA ARG A 192 35.44 -36.49 5.50
C ARG A 192 34.81 -35.16 5.10
N ALA A 193 35.45 -34.42 4.19
CA ALA A 193 34.92 -33.16 3.68
C ALA A 193 33.59 -33.38 2.97
N THR A 194 33.51 -34.35 2.06
CA THR A 194 32.25 -34.69 1.37
C THR A 194 31.15 -35.11 2.35
N HIS A 195 31.50 -35.87 3.39
CA HIS A 195 30.52 -36.29 4.39
C HIS A 195 30.00 -35.11 5.22
N LEU A 196 30.87 -34.15 5.56
CA LEU A 196 30.45 -32.94 6.28
C LEU A 196 29.58 -32.04 5.41
N ASP A 197 29.90 -31.90 4.13
CA ASP A 197 29.10 -31.14 3.16
C ASP A 197 27.69 -31.73 3.03
N ASP A 198 27.58 -33.06 2.92
CA ASP A 198 26.29 -33.76 2.86
C ASP A 198 25.45 -33.51 4.12
N LEU A 199 26.06 -33.61 5.31
CA LEU A 199 25.39 -33.34 6.59
C LEU A 199 24.95 -31.86 6.70
N GLU A 200 25.77 -30.92 6.22
CA GLU A 200 25.42 -29.51 6.22
C GLU A 200 24.21 -29.23 5.32
N GLU A 201 24.17 -29.84 4.13
CA GLU A 201 23.04 -29.73 3.22
C GLU A 201 21.76 -30.35 3.78
N GLU A 202 21.85 -31.49 4.48
CA GLU A 202 20.72 -32.06 5.22
C GLU A 202 20.23 -31.12 6.34
N CYS A 203 21.13 -30.52 7.12
CA CYS A 203 20.76 -29.55 8.16
C CYS A 203 20.07 -28.32 7.56
N LYS A 204 20.57 -27.78 6.44
CA LYS A 204 19.96 -26.66 5.72
C LYS A 204 18.56 -27.02 5.24
N LYS A 205 18.38 -28.20 4.63
CA LYS A 205 17.06 -28.68 4.18
C LYS A 205 16.09 -28.81 5.35
N ALA A 206 16.52 -29.39 6.47
CA ALA A 206 15.70 -29.51 7.68
C ALA A 206 15.28 -28.13 8.22
N ALA A 207 16.21 -27.18 8.29
CA ALA A 207 15.92 -25.81 8.72
C ALA A 207 14.92 -25.11 7.79
N LEU A 208 15.04 -25.27 6.47
CA LEU A 208 14.10 -24.71 5.50
C LEU A 208 12.70 -25.32 5.63
N ILE A 209 12.61 -26.63 5.87
CA ILE A 209 11.32 -27.31 6.09
C ILE A 209 10.67 -26.79 7.39
N ALA A 210 11.44 -26.65 8.46
CA ALA A 210 10.95 -26.10 9.73
C ALA A 210 10.50 -24.64 9.59
N LEU A 211 11.24 -23.81 8.85
CA LEU A 211 10.85 -22.43 8.56
C LEU A 211 9.56 -22.37 7.73
N LYS A 212 9.42 -23.26 6.74
CA LYS A 212 8.21 -23.37 5.91
C LYS A 212 7.00 -23.74 6.77
N SER A 213 7.10 -24.76 7.63
CA SER A 213 5.99 -25.18 8.49
C SER A 213 5.62 -24.09 9.50
N TYR A 214 6.61 -23.38 10.06
CA TYR A 214 6.38 -22.21 10.92
C TYR A 214 5.63 -21.09 10.18
N ASN A 215 6.09 -20.72 8.99
CA ASN A 215 5.44 -19.68 8.19
C ASN A 215 4.00 -20.07 7.78
N GLN A 216 3.76 -21.35 7.49
CA GLN A 216 2.43 -21.87 7.21
C GLN A 216 1.53 -21.76 8.44
N ALA A 217 1.98 -22.21 9.62
CA ALA A 217 1.24 -22.08 10.87
C ALA A 217 0.93 -20.61 11.21
N GLN A 218 1.90 -19.71 11.01
CA GLN A 218 1.70 -18.28 11.24
C GLN A 218 0.70 -17.65 10.24
N ALA A 219 0.65 -18.14 9.00
CA ALA A 219 -0.33 -17.70 8.01
C ALA A 219 -1.74 -18.21 8.34
N GLU A 220 -1.86 -19.43 8.86
CA GLU A 220 -3.12 -20.00 9.35
C GLU A 220 -3.65 -19.23 10.56
N GLU A 221 -2.79 -18.96 11.53
CA GLU A 221 -3.14 -18.15 12.70
C GLU A 221 -3.63 -16.75 12.30
N ARG A 222 -2.94 -16.10 11.36
CA ARG A 222 -3.38 -14.80 10.82
C ARG A 222 -4.75 -14.86 10.16
N ARG A 223 -4.98 -15.86 9.30
CA ARG A 223 -6.29 -16.08 8.65
C ARG A 223 -7.40 -16.30 9.67
N GLU A 224 -7.13 -17.06 10.71
CA GLU A 224 -8.10 -17.34 11.77
C GLU A 224 -8.42 -16.10 12.60
N ARG A 225 -7.40 -15.29 12.95
CA ARG A 225 -7.61 -13.98 13.62
C ARG A 225 -8.46 -13.05 12.77
N GLU A 226 -8.15 -12.90 11.48
CA GLU A 226 -8.94 -12.07 10.56
C GLU A 226 -10.39 -12.57 10.45
N ARG A 227 -10.62 -13.88 10.45
CA ARG A 227 -11.95 -14.47 10.46
C ARG A 227 -12.71 -14.11 11.74
N GLN A 228 -12.06 -14.21 12.90
CA GLN A 228 -12.65 -13.84 14.19
C GLN A 228 -12.95 -12.34 14.26
N ASP A 229 -12.04 -11.49 13.78
CA ASP A 229 -12.23 -10.04 13.75
C ASP A 229 -13.37 -9.65 12.82
N LYS A 230 -13.51 -10.29 11.66
CA LYS A 230 -14.69 -10.13 10.78
C LYS A 230 -15.98 -10.49 11.49
N GLN A 231 -16.03 -11.64 12.18
CA GLN A 231 -17.22 -12.05 12.94
C GLN A 231 -17.54 -11.07 14.07
N ARG A 232 -16.53 -10.55 14.77
CA ARG A 232 -16.70 -9.51 15.79
C ARG A 232 -17.25 -8.23 15.19
N HIS A 233 -16.69 -7.77 14.07
CA HIS A 233 -17.16 -6.59 13.37
C HIS A 233 -18.60 -6.75 12.89
N GLU A 234 -18.94 -7.90 12.29
CA GLU A 234 -20.32 -8.21 11.90
C GLU A 234 -21.27 -8.20 13.11
N GLY A 235 -20.86 -8.78 14.24
CA GLY A 235 -21.63 -8.75 15.48
C GLY A 235 -21.83 -7.33 16.03
N LEU A 236 -20.79 -6.50 16.02
CA LEU A 236 -20.87 -5.10 16.42
C LEU A 236 -21.77 -4.29 15.48
N ASN A 237 -21.65 -4.50 14.17
CA ASN A 237 -22.50 -3.84 13.17
C ASN A 237 -23.97 -4.21 13.37
N LEU A 238 -24.28 -5.48 13.62
CA LEU A 238 -25.63 -5.92 13.94
C LEU A 238 -26.15 -5.31 15.23
N ALA A 239 -25.31 -5.26 16.27
CA ALA A 239 -25.68 -4.62 17.54
C ALA A 239 -25.95 -3.11 17.37
N GLU A 240 -25.17 -2.42 16.55
CA GLU A 240 -25.38 -1.02 16.20
C GLU A 240 -26.70 -0.83 15.44
N VAL A 241 -26.95 -1.64 14.41
CA VAL A 241 -28.22 -1.61 13.65
C VAL A 241 -29.41 -1.84 14.58
N LEU A 242 -29.35 -2.87 15.44
CA LEU A 242 -30.42 -3.16 16.39
C LEU A 242 -30.64 -1.98 17.34
N ARG A 243 -29.57 -1.41 17.89
CA ARG A 243 -29.66 -0.25 18.79
C ARG A 243 -30.24 0.98 18.09
N MET A 244 -29.88 1.22 16.84
CA MET A 244 -30.45 2.32 16.06
C MET A 244 -31.94 2.08 15.80
N VAL A 245 -32.31 0.88 15.36
CA VAL A 245 -33.71 0.51 15.07
C VAL A 245 -34.58 0.59 16.33
N THR A 246 -34.06 0.22 17.50
CA THR A 246 -34.79 0.32 18.78
C THR A 246 -34.66 1.67 19.47
N SER A 247 -33.87 2.60 18.91
CA SER A 247 -33.69 3.93 19.50
C SER A 247 -34.97 4.74 19.43
N ASP A 248 -35.20 5.54 20.47
CA ASP A 248 -36.34 6.46 20.61
C ASP A 248 -36.51 7.44 19.42
N LEU A 249 -35.41 7.71 18.71
CA LEU A 249 -35.42 8.54 17.52
C LEU A 249 -36.14 7.85 16.36
N LEU A 250 -35.79 6.59 16.05
CA LEU A 250 -36.36 5.86 14.90
C LEU A 250 -37.71 5.20 15.20
N THR A 251 -37.95 4.75 16.43
CA THR A 251 -39.24 4.20 16.85
C THR A 251 -40.29 5.27 17.16
N GLU A 252 -39.85 6.52 17.21
CA GLU A 252 -40.62 7.69 17.60
C GLU A 252 -41.37 7.55 18.94
N CYS A 253 -40.83 6.77 19.89
CA CYS A 253 -41.45 6.49 21.19
C CYS A 253 -42.06 7.75 21.86
N PRO A 254 -43.38 7.77 22.15
CA PRO A 254 -44.05 8.94 22.73
C PRO A 254 -43.64 9.20 24.19
N GLU A 255 -43.17 8.17 24.89
CA GLU A 255 -42.69 8.25 26.28
C GLU A 255 -41.46 9.16 26.41
N SER A 256 -40.64 9.29 25.36
CA SER A 256 -39.48 10.19 25.31
C SER A 256 -39.84 11.66 25.47
N ALA A 257 -41.11 12.02 25.23
CA ALA A 257 -41.61 13.38 25.40
C ALA A 257 -41.99 13.68 26.86
N VAL A 258 -42.18 12.66 27.70
CA VAL A 258 -42.55 12.80 29.11
C VAL A 258 -41.30 13.16 29.91
N LYS A 259 -41.38 14.24 30.69
CA LYS A 259 -40.28 14.64 31.56
C LYS A 259 -40.27 13.77 32.82
N GLU A 260 -39.34 12.82 32.90
CA GLU A 260 -39.16 11.98 34.09
C GLU A 260 -38.91 12.83 35.35
N GLY A 261 -39.61 12.51 36.44
CA GLY A 261 -39.45 13.14 37.75
C GLY A 261 -40.14 14.49 37.95
N MET A 262 -40.86 15.03 36.96
CA MET A 262 -41.51 16.36 37.04
C MET A 262 -42.93 16.35 36.47
N GLY A 263 -43.93 16.05 37.30
CA GLY A 263 -45.36 16.07 36.95
C GLY A 263 -46.18 15.18 37.89
N SER A 264 -47.50 15.29 37.87
CA SER A 264 -48.39 14.31 38.51
C SER A 264 -48.73 13.21 37.49
N ALA A 265 -49.05 12.00 37.96
CA ALA A 265 -49.43 10.88 37.08
C ALA A 265 -50.60 11.22 36.14
N GLU A 266 -51.47 12.14 36.54
CA GLU A 266 -52.63 12.60 35.78
C GLU A 266 -52.32 13.71 34.76
N ALA A 267 -51.20 14.43 34.95
CA ALA A 267 -50.79 15.54 34.08
C ALA A 267 -49.25 15.61 33.99
N PRO A 268 -48.61 14.69 33.24
CA PRO A 268 -47.17 14.71 33.02
C PRO A 268 -46.76 15.97 32.27
N ARG A 269 -45.65 16.62 32.68
CA ARG A 269 -45.09 17.72 31.89
C ARG A 269 -44.34 17.17 30.70
N VAL A 270 -44.63 17.75 29.53
CA VAL A 270 -44.04 17.35 28.25
C VAL A 270 -42.85 18.26 27.92
N LEU A 271 -41.78 17.68 27.41
CA LEU A 271 -40.64 18.40 26.86
C LEU A 271 -41.03 19.04 25.52
N SER A 272 -40.86 20.36 25.41
CA SER A 272 -41.38 21.15 24.29
C SER A 272 -40.73 20.80 22.95
N ASP A 273 -39.48 20.34 22.96
CA ASP A 273 -38.67 19.92 21.81
C ASP A 273 -39.01 18.51 21.32
N ARG A 274 -39.64 17.68 22.17
CA ARG A 274 -39.95 16.27 21.88
C ARG A 274 -41.44 15.97 21.77
N TRP A 275 -42.28 17.00 21.79
CA TRP A 275 -43.73 16.82 21.71
C TRP A 275 -44.16 16.40 20.29
N LYS A 276 -44.83 15.24 20.19
CA LYS A 276 -45.29 14.63 18.93
C LYS A 276 -46.82 14.53 18.81
N GLY A 277 -47.55 15.44 19.47
CA GLY A 277 -49.02 15.46 19.48
C GLY A 277 -49.65 14.81 20.71
N MET A 278 -50.99 14.72 20.70
CA MET A 278 -51.78 14.15 21.80
C MET A 278 -51.86 12.62 21.72
N SER A 279 -51.95 11.95 22.87
CA SER A 279 -52.12 10.49 22.89
C SER A 279 -53.49 10.07 22.36
N SER A 280 -53.60 8.83 21.88
CA SER A 280 -54.89 8.27 21.41
C SER A 280 -55.96 8.32 22.51
N GLU A 281 -55.56 8.08 23.76
CA GLU A 281 -56.45 8.16 24.93
C GLU A 281 -56.97 9.59 25.16
N GLN A 282 -56.09 10.59 25.10
CA GLN A 282 -56.47 12.00 25.21
C GLN A 282 -57.43 12.43 24.09
N LEU A 283 -57.13 12.05 22.84
CA LEU A 283 -58.01 12.31 21.71
C LEU A 283 -59.38 11.63 21.88
N SER A 284 -59.39 10.39 22.37
CA SER A 284 -60.64 9.67 22.64
C SER A 284 -61.48 10.35 23.73
N ALA A 285 -60.85 10.88 24.77
CA ALA A 285 -61.53 11.62 25.84
C ALA A 285 -62.16 12.92 25.30
N ILE A 286 -61.44 13.65 24.45
CA ILE A 286 -61.97 14.85 23.77
C ILE A 286 -63.18 14.49 22.90
N TYR A 287 -63.11 13.39 22.16
CA TYR A 287 -64.25 12.94 21.34
C TYR A 287 -65.47 12.57 22.18
N ARG A 288 -65.29 11.91 23.32
CA ARG A 288 -66.38 11.64 24.27
C ARG A 288 -66.98 12.93 24.81
N GLN A 289 -66.15 13.85 25.28
CA GLN A 289 -66.61 15.14 25.81
C GLN A 289 -67.36 15.95 24.75
N ARG A 290 -66.89 15.95 23.50
CA ARG A 290 -67.59 16.60 22.38
C ARG A 290 -68.96 15.96 22.13
N ALA A 291 -69.07 14.64 22.20
CA ALA A 291 -70.35 13.94 22.05
C ALA A 291 -71.32 14.30 23.19
N GLU A 292 -70.83 14.37 24.43
CA GLU A 292 -71.61 14.81 25.58
C GLU A 292 -72.10 16.25 25.43
N GLN A 293 -71.25 17.17 24.99
CA GLN A 293 -71.61 18.56 24.71
C GLN A 293 -72.69 18.67 23.63
N CYS A 294 -72.58 17.89 22.54
CA CYS A 294 -73.62 17.85 21.52
C CYS A 294 -74.96 17.39 22.10
N ALA A 295 -74.96 16.30 22.89
CA ALA A 295 -76.16 15.77 23.53
C ALA A 295 -76.77 16.75 24.56
N GLU A 296 -75.93 17.47 25.31
CA GLU A 296 -76.39 18.52 26.24
C GLU A 296 -77.01 19.70 25.50
N LYS A 297 -76.38 20.17 24.42
CA LYS A 297 -76.92 21.25 23.58
C LYS A 297 -78.24 20.87 22.91
N GLU A 298 -78.40 19.62 22.52
CA GLU A 298 -79.67 19.10 22.02
C GLU A 298 -80.76 19.10 23.10
N ARG A 299 -80.44 18.67 24.33
CA ARG A 299 -81.34 18.75 25.48
C ARG A 299 -81.77 20.19 25.79
N GLN A 300 -80.81 21.13 25.78
CA GLN A 300 -81.10 22.56 25.97
C GLN A 300 -82.05 23.09 24.89
N ARG A 301 -81.81 22.77 23.60
CA ARG A 301 -82.72 23.15 22.51
C ARG A 301 -84.13 22.57 22.70
N GLN A 302 -84.26 21.35 23.22
CA GLN A 302 -85.57 20.76 23.52
C GLN A 302 -86.27 21.51 24.66
N GLN A 303 -85.55 21.86 25.72
CA GLN A 303 -86.08 22.66 26.84
C GLN A 303 -86.47 24.07 26.42
N GLU A 304 -85.67 24.74 25.59
CA GLU A 304 -86.00 26.04 25.00
C GLU A 304 -87.26 25.95 24.14
N LYS A 305 -87.40 24.91 23.31
CA LYS A 305 -88.63 24.68 22.53
C LYS A 305 -89.85 24.54 23.45
N GLN A 306 -89.75 23.77 24.53
CA GLN A 306 -90.84 23.62 25.50
C GLN A 306 -91.17 24.94 26.20
N SER A 307 -90.16 25.70 26.61
CA SER A 307 -90.33 27.01 27.27
C SER A 307 -90.95 28.04 26.32
N ASN A 308 -90.51 28.08 25.06
CA ASN A 308 -91.08 28.96 24.03
C ASN A 308 -92.54 28.60 23.72
N LEU A 309 -92.89 27.32 23.69
CA LEU A 309 -94.28 26.89 23.56
C LEU A 309 -95.13 27.34 24.75
N ALA A 310 -94.63 27.14 25.98
CA ALA A 310 -95.33 27.57 27.19
C ALA A 310 -95.53 29.10 27.22
N PHE A 311 -94.49 29.87 26.87
CA PHE A 311 -94.56 31.33 26.77
C PHE A 311 -95.54 31.78 25.67
N GLY A 312 -95.55 31.09 24.52
CA GLY A 312 -96.51 31.34 23.45
C GLY A 312 -97.96 31.09 23.88
N LEU A 313 -98.23 30.03 24.64
CA LEU A 313 -99.55 29.78 25.22
C LEU A 313 -99.96 30.87 26.22
N GLN A 314 -99.04 31.28 27.10
CA GLN A 314 -99.29 32.37 28.05
C GLN A 314 -99.60 33.69 27.34
N GLN A 315 -98.89 34.03 26.26
CA GLN A 315 -99.20 35.22 25.45
C GLN A 315 -100.58 35.14 24.81
N LEU A 316 -100.99 33.96 24.31
CA LEU A 316 -102.33 33.78 23.74
C LEU A 316 -103.42 33.97 24.81
N GLU A 317 -103.21 33.47 26.03
CA GLU A 317 -104.13 33.70 27.15
C GLU A 317 -104.22 35.18 27.52
N GLN A 318 -103.08 35.88 27.62
CA GLN A 318 -103.03 37.32 27.87
C GLN A 318 -103.74 38.11 26.76
N ALA A 319 -103.51 37.78 25.49
CA ALA A 319 -104.18 38.41 24.37
C ALA A 319 -105.70 38.19 24.41
N ARG A 320 -106.17 37.00 24.81
CA ARG A 320 -107.60 36.73 25.02
C ARG A 320 -108.18 37.61 26.12
N GLN A 321 -107.50 37.70 27.27
CA GLN A 321 -107.92 38.57 28.38
C GLN A 321 -107.99 40.04 27.96
N GLN A 322 -106.98 40.55 27.26
CA GLN A 322 -106.99 41.92 26.72
C GLN A 322 -108.16 42.16 25.76
N MET A 323 -108.44 41.21 24.86
CA MET A 323 -109.60 41.31 23.97
C MET A 323 -110.94 41.32 24.70
N GLU A 324 -111.06 40.59 25.81
CA GLU A 324 -112.25 40.62 26.68
C GLU A 324 -112.38 41.96 27.42
N GLU A 325 -111.27 42.48 27.95
CA GLU A 325 -111.21 43.80 28.58
C GLU A 325 -111.57 44.92 27.59
N GLU A 326 -111.02 44.89 26.37
CA GLU A 326 -111.38 45.83 25.31
C GLU A 326 -112.88 45.79 24.98
N ARG A 327 -113.49 44.59 24.94
CA ARG A 327 -114.94 44.49 24.74
C ARG A 327 -115.71 45.16 25.87
N ARG A 328 -115.33 44.93 27.12
CA ARG A 328 -115.96 45.58 28.28
C ARG A 328 -115.82 47.10 28.20
N VAL A 329 -114.65 47.61 27.83
CA VAL A 329 -114.44 49.06 27.65
C VAL A 329 -115.33 49.61 26.53
N ARG A 330 -115.44 48.92 25.39
CA ARG A 330 -116.33 49.34 24.29
C ARG A 330 -117.81 49.34 24.70
N GLU A 331 -118.25 48.37 25.49
CA GLU A 331 -119.61 48.33 26.05
C GLU A 331 -119.85 49.55 26.96
N MET A 332 -118.94 49.82 27.90
CA MET A 332 -119.02 50.99 28.79
C MET A 332 -118.99 52.33 28.01
N GLU A 333 -118.17 52.44 26.97
CA GLU A 333 -118.14 53.62 26.10
C GLU A 333 -119.46 53.80 25.33
N SER A 334 -120.05 52.70 24.85
CA SER A 334 -121.35 52.71 24.16
C SER A 334 -122.47 53.18 25.10
N GLU A 335 -122.50 52.68 26.34
CA GLU A 335 -123.43 53.14 27.37
C GLU A 335 -123.25 54.62 27.69
N ARG A 336 -122.00 55.08 27.84
CA ARG A 336 -121.69 56.50 28.08
C ARG A 336 -122.13 57.38 26.90
N ARG A 337 -121.94 56.94 25.65
CA ARG A 337 -122.43 57.64 24.46
C ARG A 337 -123.95 57.71 24.45
N ALA A 338 -124.64 56.62 24.77
CA ALA A 338 -126.11 56.61 24.85
C ALA A 338 -126.64 57.59 25.90
N GLN A 339 -125.99 57.69 27.07
CA GLN A 339 -126.33 58.68 28.10
C GLN A 339 -126.10 60.12 27.63
N LEU A 340 -124.98 60.39 26.95
CA LEU A 340 -124.69 61.70 26.37
C LEU A 340 -125.71 62.08 25.28
N ASP A 341 -126.12 61.12 24.44
CA ASP A 341 -127.13 61.35 23.41
C ASP A 341 -128.50 61.68 24.01
N GLN A 342 -128.91 61.00 25.10
CA GLN A 342 -130.13 61.33 25.84
C GLN A 342 -130.07 62.74 26.43
N TYR A 343 -128.94 63.12 27.02
CA TYR A 343 -128.72 64.46 27.56
C TYR A 343 -128.76 65.53 26.46
N ASN A 344 -128.12 65.29 25.31
CA ASN A 344 -128.17 66.19 24.16
C ASN A 344 -129.59 66.36 23.60
N GLN A 345 -130.41 65.30 23.59
CA GLN A 345 -131.82 65.38 23.19
C GLN A 345 -132.64 66.26 24.15
N GLN A 346 -132.39 66.20 25.46
CA GLN A 346 -133.04 67.08 26.44
C GLN A 346 -132.64 68.54 26.19
N LEU A 347 -131.36 68.82 26.04
CA LEU A 347 -130.83 70.16 25.76
C LEU A 347 -131.40 70.74 24.45
N ALA A 348 -131.54 69.92 23.41
CA ALA A 348 -132.14 70.32 22.13
C ALA A 348 -133.62 70.71 22.28
N ARG A 349 -134.39 69.99 23.11
CA ARG A 349 -135.80 70.33 23.41
C ARG A 349 -135.90 71.65 24.15
N GLU A 350 -135.03 71.88 25.14
CA GLU A 350 -134.98 73.15 25.89
C GLU A 350 -134.64 74.33 24.97
N GLN A 351 -133.66 74.19 24.07
CA GLN A 351 -133.33 75.22 23.09
C GLN A 351 -134.50 75.50 22.13
N GLN A 352 -135.21 74.47 21.64
CA GLN A 352 -136.39 74.66 20.79
C GLN A 352 -137.51 75.40 21.54
N ALA A 353 -137.78 75.05 22.79
CA ALA A 353 -138.77 75.74 23.62
C ALA A 353 -138.39 77.21 23.85
N HIS A 354 -137.10 77.49 24.09
CA HIS A 354 -136.62 78.86 24.25
C HIS A 354 -136.73 79.68 22.95
N GLN A 355 -136.43 79.09 21.79
CA GLN A 355 -136.60 79.75 20.49
C GLN A 355 -138.07 80.03 20.18
N GLN A 356 -138.99 79.12 20.54
CA GLN A 356 -140.44 79.34 20.39
C GLN A 356 -140.92 80.52 21.27
N TYR A 357 -140.42 80.63 22.50
CA TYR A 357 -140.72 81.75 23.40
C TYR A 357 -140.25 83.10 22.82
N LEU A 358 -139.01 83.17 22.33
CA LEU A 358 -138.44 84.39 21.74
C LEU A 358 -139.23 84.88 20.51
N ASN A 359 -139.58 83.96 19.60
CA ASN A 359 -140.26 84.32 18.36
C ASN A 359 -141.73 84.73 18.55
N ASN A 360 -142.42 84.14 19.51
CA ASN A 360 -143.86 84.35 19.69
C ASN A 360 -144.20 85.50 20.64
N GLU A 361 -143.44 85.69 21.73
CA GLU A 361 -143.76 86.66 22.79
C GLU A 361 -142.93 87.94 22.76
N LEU A 362 -141.65 87.88 22.33
CA LEU A 362 -140.73 89.03 22.34
C LEU A 362 -140.61 89.73 20.98
N TYR A 363 -140.70 88.99 19.87
CA TYR A 363 -140.55 89.52 18.51
C TYR A 363 -141.86 89.76 17.75
N THR A 364 -142.92 90.20 18.44
CA THR A 364 -144.17 90.65 17.82
C THR A 364 -144.56 92.08 18.24
N ASN A 365 -144.09 93.08 17.49
CA ASN A 365 -144.42 94.48 17.73
C ASN A 365 -145.85 94.81 17.24
N ARG A 366 -146.81 94.93 18.17
CA ARG A 366 -148.16 95.46 17.89
C ARG A 366 -148.19 96.98 18.17
N PRO A 367 -148.57 97.84 17.21
CA PRO A 367 -148.63 99.29 17.41
C PRO A 367 -149.63 99.70 18.50
N THR A 368 -149.18 100.46 19.50
CA THR A 368 -149.99 100.91 20.64
C THR A 368 -150.86 102.11 20.28
N GLY A 369 -152.09 102.20 20.81
CA GLY A 369 -153.10 103.21 20.46
C GLY A 369 -152.68 104.69 20.53
N ARG A 370 -151.59 105.02 21.26
CA ARG A 370 -150.95 106.36 21.23
C ARG A 370 -150.39 106.75 19.86
N TYR A 371 -149.98 105.77 19.03
CA TYR A 371 -149.44 105.97 17.68
C TYR A 371 -150.47 106.58 16.73
N PHE A 372 -151.75 106.18 16.84
CA PHE A 372 -152.80 106.68 15.95
C PHE A 372 -153.32 108.07 16.33
N ASN A 373 -153.20 108.47 17.60
CA ASN A 373 -153.65 109.77 18.10
C ASN A 373 -152.66 110.93 17.83
N GLN A 374 -151.54 110.66 17.15
CA GLN A 374 -150.52 111.67 16.81
C GLN A 374 -150.73 112.33 15.44
N PHE A 375 -151.63 111.82 14.59
CA PHE A 375 -151.83 112.37 13.25
C PHE A 375 -152.99 113.37 13.20
N ASN A 376 -152.67 114.59 12.73
CA ASN A 376 -153.59 115.66 12.29
C ASN A 376 -154.58 116.20 13.33
N THR A 377 -154.06 116.45 14.53
CA THR A 377 -154.64 117.24 15.63
C THR A 377 -154.34 118.76 15.52
N SER A 378 -153.95 119.28 14.34
CA SER A 378 -153.68 120.71 14.12
C SER A 378 -154.22 121.21 12.78
N SER A 379 -154.85 122.39 12.75
CA SER A 379 -155.59 122.96 11.62
C SER A 379 -154.72 123.76 10.64
N ARG A 380 -153.63 123.17 10.14
CA ARG A 380 -152.84 123.75 9.05
C ARG A 380 -152.69 122.80 7.89
#